data_AF-A0A354HDJ7-F1
#
_entry.id   AF-A0A354HDJ7-F1
#
_cell.length_a   1.000
_cell.length_b   1.000
_cell.length_c   1.000
_cell.angle_alpha   90.00
_cell.angle_beta   90.00
_cell.angle_gamma   90.00
#
_symmetry.space_group_name_H-M   'P 1'
#
loop_
_entity.id
_entity.type
_entity.pdbx_description
1 polymer ?
#
loop_
_entity_poly.entity_id
_entity_poly.type
_entity_poly.pdbx_seq_one_letter_code
_entity_poly.pdbx_strand_id
1 'polypeptide(L)'
;SYIKDIDYMLSEISKGNLTAESSVSYEGEFNNIKTSLNNISASLRSTFVTIREAGDQVNSGAGSLASGAQNLANNSTTEASTIKELDSLIKGINENVTANAEMTDRMRNLSEQTVQNVETGNENMKNLSGAIEDIRKASEEIQSIAKLIDDIAFQTN
;
A
#
# COMPACT_ATOMS: atom_id res chain seq x y z
N SER A 1 8.66 -73.95 -32.03
CA SER A 1 8.12 -74.70 -30.87
C SER A 1 7.46 -73.70 -29.94
N TYR A 2 6.29 -74.03 -29.37
CA TYR A 2 5.52 -73.16 -28.49
C TYR A 2 6.35 -72.57 -27.34
N ILE A 3 7.22 -73.38 -26.72
CA ILE A 3 8.07 -72.92 -25.60
C ILE A 3 9.04 -71.81 -26.04
N LYS A 4 9.62 -71.91 -27.24
CA LYS A 4 10.56 -70.89 -27.74
C LYS A 4 9.87 -69.55 -28.05
N ASP A 5 8.63 -69.60 -28.54
CA ASP A 5 7.87 -68.38 -28.83
C ASP A 5 7.35 -67.72 -27.54
N ILE A 6 6.94 -68.51 -26.54
CA ILE A 6 6.61 -68.01 -25.19
C ILE A 6 7.83 -67.35 -24.53
N ASP A 7 8.98 -68.01 -24.57
CA ASP A 7 10.25 -67.48 -24.05
C ASP A 7 10.63 -66.16 -24.73
N TYR A 8 10.48 -66.10 -26.06
CA TYR A 8 10.67 -64.87 -26.83
C TYR A 8 9.72 -63.75 -26.39
N MET A 9 8.41 -64.02 -26.31
CA MET A 9 7.41 -63.02 -25.92
C MET A 9 7.66 -62.49 -24.50
N LEU A 10 7.98 -63.38 -23.55
CA LEU A 10 8.35 -62.99 -22.19
C LEU A 10 9.66 -62.18 -22.16
N SER A 11 10.64 -62.55 -22.99
CA SER A 11 11.87 -61.78 -23.14
C SER A 11 11.60 -60.37 -23.66
N GLU A 12 10.74 -60.21 -24.66
CA GLU A 12 10.37 -58.89 -25.19
C GLU A 12 9.63 -58.04 -24.17
N ILE A 13 8.67 -58.62 -23.43
CA ILE A 13 8.00 -57.94 -22.31
C ILE A 13 9.02 -57.52 -21.25
N SER A 14 9.99 -58.38 -20.90
CA SER A 14 11.02 -58.05 -19.90
C SER A 14 11.94 -56.90 -20.32
N LYS A 15 12.14 -56.72 -21.63
CA LYS A 15 12.88 -55.58 -22.20
C LYS A 15 12.01 -54.32 -22.34
N GLY A 16 10.73 -54.39 -21.97
CA GLY A 16 9.77 -53.30 -22.13
C GLY A 16 9.17 -53.19 -23.53
N ASN A 17 9.47 -54.11 -24.45
CA ASN A 17 8.80 -54.20 -25.74
C ASN A 17 7.45 -54.90 -25.59
N LEU A 18 6.45 -54.14 -25.17
CA LEU A 18 5.09 -54.65 -25.06
C LEU A 18 4.40 -54.80 -26.42
N THR A 19 5.02 -54.30 -27.50
CA THR A 19 4.49 -54.37 -28.88
C THR A 19 4.82 -55.64 -29.65
N ALA A 20 5.59 -56.54 -29.05
CA ALA A 20 5.87 -57.85 -29.64
C ALA A 20 4.57 -58.66 -29.83
N GLU A 21 4.52 -59.40 -30.94
CA GLU A 21 3.43 -60.30 -31.28
C GLU A 21 3.97 -61.71 -31.51
N SER A 22 3.17 -62.71 -31.12
CA SER A 22 3.51 -64.10 -31.36
C SER A 22 3.40 -64.43 -32.85
N SER A 23 4.43 -65.09 -33.37
CA SER A 23 4.46 -65.58 -34.76
C SER A 23 3.81 -66.95 -34.94
N VAL A 24 3.29 -67.55 -33.85
CA VAL A 24 2.87 -68.94 -33.78
C VAL A 24 1.37 -69.06 -33.46
N SER A 25 0.68 -69.96 -34.18
CA SER A 25 -0.69 -70.36 -33.83
C SER A 25 -0.67 -71.44 -32.75
N TYR A 26 -1.14 -71.09 -31.56
CA TYR A 26 -1.23 -72.00 -30.43
C TYR A 26 -2.58 -72.73 -30.43
N GLU A 27 -2.54 -74.04 -30.21
CA GLU A 27 -3.73 -74.88 -30.10
C GLU A 27 -3.89 -75.42 -28.67
N GLY A 28 -5.13 -75.71 -28.26
CA GLY A 28 -5.43 -76.26 -26.94
C GLY A 28 -5.01 -75.34 -25.78
N GLU A 29 -4.41 -75.92 -24.73
CA GLU A 29 -4.10 -75.20 -23.48
C GLU A 29 -3.10 -74.06 -23.67
N PHE A 30 -2.24 -74.10 -24.70
CA PHE A 30 -1.28 -73.02 -24.99
C PHE A 30 -1.95 -71.74 -25.51
N ASN A 31 -3.16 -71.82 -26.07
CA ASN A 31 -3.91 -70.64 -26.48
C ASN A 31 -4.35 -69.77 -25.28
N ASN A 32 -4.59 -70.40 -24.13
CA ASN A 32 -4.86 -69.66 -22.89
C ASN A 32 -3.63 -68.87 -22.43
N ILE A 33 -2.43 -69.46 -22.55
CA ILE A 33 -1.17 -68.77 -22.23
C ILE A 33 -0.96 -67.56 -23.15
N LYS A 34 -1.18 -67.71 -24.46
CA LYS A 34 -1.14 -66.59 -25.43
C LYS A 34 -2.07 -65.45 -24.99
N THR A 35 -3.31 -65.80 -24.63
CA THR A 35 -4.31 -64.83 -24.18
C THR A 35 -3.86 -64.10 -22.91
N SER A 36 -3.33 -64.83 -21.92
CA SER A 36 -2.79 -64.23 -20.70
C SER A 36 -1.59 -63.29 -20.98
N LEU A 37 -0.66 -63.67 -21.88
CA LEU A 37 0.47 -62.82 -22.26
C LEU A 37 0.02 -61.52 -22.96
N ASN A 38 -0.97 -61.63 -23.84
CA ASN A 38 -1.57 -60.47 -24.51
C ASN A 38 -2.24 -59.53 -23.50
N ASN A 39 -2.99 -60.09 -22.54
CA ASN A 39 -3.64 -59.32 -21.49
C ASN A 39 -2.61 -58.61 -20.60
N ILE A 40 -1.53 -59.29 -20.18
CA ILE A 40 -0.44 -58.68 -19.41
C ILE A 40 0.19 -57.53 -20.21
N SER A 41 0.50 -57.76 -21.48
CA SER A 41 1.09 -56.73 -22.35
C SER A 41 0.17 -55.54 -22.53
N ALA A 42 -1.14 -55.76 -22.69
CA ALA A 42 -2.13 -54.70 -22.81
C ALA A 42 -2.27 -53.91 -21.50
N SER A 43 -2.36 -54.58 -20.35
CA SER A 43 -2.42 -53.93 -19.04
C SER A 43 -1.18 -53.08 -18.77
N LEU A 44 0.01 -53.62 -19.00
CA LEU A 44 1.26 -52.87 -18.83
C LEU A 44 1.34 -51.66 -19.76
N ARG A 45 0.94 -51.80 -21.04
CA ARG A 45 0.88 -50.65 -21.98
C ARG A 45 -0.03 -49.56 -21.44
N SER A 46 -1.23 -49.93 -20.98
CA SER A 46 -2.17 -48.97 -20.40
C SER A 46 -1.59 -48.27 -19.18
N THR A 47 -0.93 -49.00 -18.28
CA THR A 47 -0.28 -48.42 -17.12
C THR A 47 0.82 -47.42 -17.51
N PHE A 48 1.67 -47.75 -18.49
CA PHE A 48 2.70 -46.83 -18.96
C PHE A 48 2.14 -45.59 -19.65
N VAL A 49 1.04 -45.71 -20.40
CA VAL A 49 0.34 -44.56 -20.96
C VAL A 49 -0.14 -43.64 -19.84
N THR A 50 -0.80 -44.18 -18.82
CA THR A 50 -1.27 -43.37 -17.67
C THR A 50 -0.11 -42.72 -16.91
N ILE A 51 1.01 -43.43 -16.71
CA ILE A 51 2.22 -42.85 -16.07
C ILE A 51 2.76 -41.70 -16.90
N ARG A 52 2.83 -41.85 -18.22
CA ARG A 52 3.29 -40.79 -19.12
C ARG A 52 2.38 -39.57 -19.06
N GLU A 53 1.07 -39.77 -19.13
CA GLU A 53 0.09 -38.68 -19.03
C GLU A 53 0.19 -37.95 -17.70
N ALA A 54 0.36 -38.68 -16.59
CA ALA A 54 0.59 -38.08 -15.27
C ALA A 54 1.91 -37.28 -15.24
N GLY A 55 2.97 -37.79 -15.87
CA GLY A 55 4.25 -37.08 -16.01
C GLY A 55 4.11 -35.78 -16.80
N ASP A 56 3.39 -35.81 -17.93
CA ASP A 56 3.14 -34.64 -18.77
C ASP A 56 2.30 -33.58 -18.03
N GLN A 57 1.31 -34.00 -17.23
CA GLN A 57 0.53 -33.12 -16.36
C GLN A 57 1.38 -32.47 -15.26
N VAL A 58 2.23 -33.26 -14.58
CA VAL A 58 3.15 -32.73 -13.56
C VAL A 58 4.12 -31.73 -14.17
N ASN A 59 4.70 -32.05 -15.33
CA ASN A 59 5.63 -31.14 -16.02
C ASN A 59 4.96 -29.83 -16.43
N SER A 60 3.73 -29.91 -16.95
CA SER A 60 2.94 -28.71 -17.31
C SER A 60 2.61 -27.87 -16.07
N GLY A 61 2.15 -28.51 -14.99
CA GLY A 61 1.84 -27.85 -13.73
C GLY A 61 3.07 -27.19 -13.10
N ALA A 62 4.24 -27.85 -13.14
CA ALA A 62 5.50 -27.29 -12.68
C ALA A 62 5.91 -26.05 -13.49
N GLY A 63 5.72 -26.07 -14.82
CA GLY A 63 5.96 -24.91 -15.69
C GLY A 63 5.06 -23.72 -15.37
N SER A 64 3.76 -23.96 -15.14
CA SER A 64 2.83 -22.92 -14.69
C SER A 64 3.19 -22.39 -13.32
N LEU A 65 3.58 -23.25 -12.37
CA LEU A 65 4.00 -22.84 -11.03
C LEU A 65 5.27 -22.00 -11.07
N ALA A 66 6.28 -22.39 -11.85
CA ALA A 66 7.51 -21.62 -12.03
C ALA A 66 7.23 -20.23 -12.62
N SER A 67 6.36 -20.15 -13.62
CA SER A 67 5.93 -18.88 -14.22
C SER A 67 5.19 -18.01 -13.20
N GLY A 68 4.28 -18.61 -12.42
CA GLY A 68 3.57 -17.93 -11.33
C GLY A 68 4.51 -17.40 -10.24
N ALA A 69 5.50 -18.21 -9.85
CA ALA A 69 6.52 -17.83 -8.87
C ALA A 69 7.41 -16.67 -9.38
N GLN A 70 7.78 -16.68 -10.66
CA GLN A 70 8.54 -15.57 -11.26
C GLN A 70 7.73 -14.27 -11.31
N ASN A 71 6.45 -14.35 -11.69
CA ASN A 71 5.56 -13.20 -11.66
C ASN A 71 5.36 -12.67 -10.23
N LEU A 72 5.20 -13.57 -9.25
CA LEU A 72 5.11 -13.20 -7.84
C LEU A 72 6.39 -12.49 -7.37
N ALA A 73 7.57 -13.01 -7.70
CA ALA A 73 8.85 -12.38 -7.34
C ALA A 73 9.01 -10.98 -7.96
N ASN A 74 8.60 -10.80 -9.22
CA ASN A 74 8.62 -9.49 -9.89
C ASN A 74 7.65 -8.50 -9.24
N ASN A 75 6.44 -8.97 -8.89
CA ASN A 75 5.45 -8.15 -8.20
C ASN A 75 5.94 -7.77 -6.80
N SER A 76 6.47 -8.70 -6.02
CA SER A 76 7.04 -8.41 -4.69
C SER A 76 8.20 -7.42 -4.75
N THR A 77 9.02 -7.47 -5.81
CA THR A 77 10.09 -6.48 -6.02
C THR A 77 9.53 -5.09 -6.30
N THR A 78 8.49 -5.01 -7.13
CA THR A 78 7.78 -3.75 -7.41
C THR A 78 7.12 -3.20 -6.15
N GLU A 79 6.41 -4.03 -5.39
CA GLU A 79 5.76 -3.66 -4.13
C GLU A 79 6.78 -3.15 -3.10
N ALA A 80 7.95 -3.79 -2.98
CA ALA A 80 9.01 -3.31 -2.11
C ALA A 80 9.50 -1.89 -2.50
N SER A 81 9.52 -1.58 -3.80
CA SER A 81 9.82 -0.23 -4.28
C SER A 81 8.73 0.76 -3.91
N THR A 82 7.46 0.39 -4.11
CA THR A 82 6.31 1.22 -3.72
C THR A 82 6.29 1.51 -2.22
N ILE A 83 6.66 0.53 -1.38
CA ILE A 83 6.78 0.73 0.07
C ILE A 83 7.88 1.73 0.41
N LYS A 84 9.02 1.71 -0.31
CA LYS A 84 10.08 2.72 -0.11
C LYS A 84 9.62 4.12 -0.50
N GLU A 85 8.88 4.26 -1.60
CA GLU A 85 8.30 5.54 -1.99
C GLU A 85 7.28 6.02 -0.95
N LEU A 86 6.44 5.11 -0.44
CA LEU A 86 5.48 5.41 0.62
C LEU A 86 6.17 5.86 1.91
N ASP A 87 7.27 5.22 2.33
CA ASP A 87 8.08 5.66 3.47
C ASP A 87 8.60 7.10 3.28
N SER A 88 9.10 7.41 2.08
CA SER A 88 9.54 8.77 1.75
C SER A 88 8.40 9.79 1.80
N LEU A 89 7.22 9.43 1.29
CA LEU A 89 6.04 10.27 1.35
C LEU A 89 5.59 10.52 2.79
N ILE A 90 5.58 9.49 3.63
CA ILE A 90 5.22 9.60 5.04
C ILE A 90 6.21 10.50 5.80
N LYS A 91 7.51 10.41 5.51
CA LYS A 91 8.52 11.34 6.06
C LYS A 91 8.21 12.78 5.69
N GLY A 92 7.93 13.05 4.41
CA GLY A 92 7.54 14.39 3.96
C GLY A 92 6.24 14.90 4.62
N ILE A 93 5.25 14.03 4.85
CA ILE A 93 4.04 14.40 5.60
C ILE A 93 4.38 14.76 7.04
N ASN A 94 5.23 13.98 7.71
CA ASN A 94 5.64 14.23 9.09
C ASN A 94 6.38 15.58 9.23
N GLU A 95 7.28 15.89 8.28
CA GLU A 95 7.94 17.19 8.20
C GLU A 95 6.93 18.34 8.08
N ASN A 96 5.92 18.20 7.21
CA ASN A 96 4.87 19.21 7.06
C ASN A 96 4.01 19.37 8.32
N VAL A 97 3.68 18.26 9.00
CA VAL A 97 2.93 18.30 10.26
C VAL A 97 3.74 19.02 11.34
N THR A 98 5.04 18.75 11.43
CA THR A 98 5.95 19.43 12.37
C THR A 98 6.04 20.92 12.08
N ALA A 99 6.23 21.29 10.80
CA ALA A 99 6.26 22.68 10.38
C ALA A 99 4.94 23.41 10.67
N ASN A 100 3.79 22.76 10.47
CA ASN A 100 2.49 23.34 10.81
C ASN A 100 2.32 23.55 12.32
N ALA A 101 2.83 22.62 13.16
CA ALA A 101 2.81 22.78 14.61
C ALA A 101 3.66 23.98 15.05
N GLU A 102 4.88 24.13 14.50
CA GLU A 102 5.74 25.29 14.76
C GLU A 102 5.09 26.60 14.29
N MET A 103 4.47 26.61 13.10
CA MET A 103 3.75 27.76 12.57
C MET A 103 2.59 28.15 13.48
N THR A 104 1.85 27.18 14.00
CA THR A 104 0.74 27.41 14.94
C THR A 104 1.23 28.04 16.24
N ASP A 105 2.37 27.58 16.77
CA ASP A 105 2.96 28.17 17.97
C ASP A 105 3.45 29.62 17.74
N ARG A 106 4.06 29.90 16.58
CA ARG A 106 4.42 31.26 16.18
C ARG A 106 3.19 32.16 16.05
N MET A 107 2.11 31.67 15.44
CA MET A 107 0.85 32.41 15.33
C MET A 107 0.25 32.72 16.70
N ARG A 108 0.28 31.76 17.63
CA ARG A 108 -0.17 31.98 19.01
C ARG A 108 0.60 33.12 19.67
N ASN A 109 1.93 33.08 19.61
CA ASN A 109 2.78 34.14 20.16
C ASN A 109 2.48 35.51 19.53
N LEU A 110 2.28 35.56 18.21
CA LEU A 110 1.92 36.80 17.51
C LEU A 110 0.54 37.33 17.94
N SER A 111 -0.44 36.45 18.15
CA SER A 111 -1.75 36.83 18.69
C SER A 111 -1.64 37.38 20.11
N GLU A 112 -0.85 36.77 20.98
CA GLU A 112 -0.62 37.25 22.35
C GLU A 112 0.03 38.65 22.35
N GLN A 113 1.04 38.88 21.50
CA GLN A 113 1.64 40.21 21.31
C GLN A 113 0.63 41.24 20.77
N THR A 114 -0.24 40.83 19.85
CA THR A 114 -1.28 41.71 19.30
C THR A 114 -2.26 42.14 20.39
N VAL A 115 -2.66 41.23 21.28
CA VAL A 115 -3.52 41.55 22.42
C VAL A 115 -2.84 42.57 23.34
N GLN A 116 -1.58 42.36 23.70
CA GLN A 116 -0.83 43.31 24.54
C GLN A 116 -0.73 44.71 23.91
N ASN A 117 -0.50 44.78 22.59
CA ASN A 117 -0.45 46.06 21.87
C ASN A 117 -1.81 46.77 21.89
N VAL A 118 -2.91 46.03 21.74
CA VAL A 118 -4.28 46.57 21.83
C VAL A 118 -4.58 47.07 23.25
N GLU A 119 -4.19 46.32 24.29
CA GLU A 119 -4.35 46.74 25.69
C GLU A 119 -3.61 48.05 25.98
N THR A 120 -2.35 48.14 25.55
CA THR A 120 -1.53 49.36 25.66
C THR A 120 -2.17 50.53 24.91
N GLY A 121 -2.67 50.28 23.70
CA GLY A 121 -3.39 51.28 22.91
C GLY A 121 -4.64 51.79 23.61
N ASN A 122 -5.39 50.90 24.25
CA ASN A 122 -6.60 51.25 24.99
C ASN A 122 -6.28 52.12 26.22
N GLU A 123 -5.19 51.80 26.94
CA GLU A 123 -4.71 52.62 28.05
C GLU A 123 -4.31 54.03 27.59
N ASN A 124 -3.59 54.14 26.48
CA ASN A 124 -3.23 55.43 25.88
C ASN A 124 -4.48 56.24 25.49
N MET A 125 -5.49 55.60 24.90
CA MET A 125 -6.76 56.28 24.57
C MET A 125 -7.51 56.75 25.81
N LYS A 126 -7.48 55.98 26.89
CA LYS A 126 -8.06 56.39 28.18
C LYS A 126 -7.35 57.61 28.76
N ASN A 127 -6.01 57.64 28.71
CA ASN A 127 -5.22 58.79 29.13
C ASN A 127 -5.52 60.03 28.27
N LEU A 128 -5.63 59.86 26.96
CA LEU A 128 -6.01 60.94 26.05
C LEU A 128 -7.40 61.50 26.36
N SER A 129 -8.38 60.63 26.62
CA SER A 129 -9.72 61.06 27.01
C SER A 129 -9.72 61.87 28.31
N GLY A 130 -8.90 61.47 29.30
CA GLY A 130 -8.73 62.23 30.54
C GLY A 130 -8.12 63.61 30.30
N ALA A 131 -7.08 63.70 29.47
CA ALA A 131 -6.46 64.98 29.12
C ALA A 131 -7.44 65.93 28.40
N ILE A 132 -8.29 65.40 27.51
CA ILE A 132 -9.35 66.19 26.85
C ILE A 132 -10.38 66.72 27.86
N GLU A 133 -10.75 65.90 28.85
CA GLU A 133 -11.65 66.31 29.93
C GLU A 133 -11.05 67.45 30.77
N ASP A 134 -9.75 67.38 31.06
CA ASP A 134 -9.04 68.42 31.80
C ASP A 134 -8.90 69.73 30.99
N ILE A 135 -8.61 69.63 29.69
CA ILE A 135 -8.61 70.79 28.77
C ILE A 135 -9.99 71.45 28.73
N ARG A 136 -11.06 70.65 28.71
CA ARG A 136 -12.44 71.16 28.73
C ARG A 136 -12.71 71.97 30.00
N LYS A 137 -12.37 71.43 31.18
CA LYS A 137 -12.54 72.13 32.46
C LYS A 137 -11.75 73.44 32.53
N ALA A 138 -10.48 73.41 32.12
CA ALA A 138 -9.67 74.63 32.06
C ALA A 138 -10.27 75.70 31.14
N SER A 139 -10.86 75.28 30.02
CA SER A 139 -11.55 76.19 29.10
C SER A 139 -12.82 76.80 29.70
N GLU A 140 -13.59 76.03 30.48
CA GLU A 140 -14.78 76.51 31.21
C GLU A 140 -14.39 77.53 32.30
N GLU A 141 -13.28 77.31 33.01
CA GLU A 141 -12.73 78.27 33.98
C GLU A 141 -12.29 79.57 33.30
N ILE A 142 -11.56 79.48 32.18
CA ILE A 142 -11.16 80.65 31.38
C ILE A 142 -12.39 81.44 30.93
N GLN A 143 -13.44 80.77 30.48
CA GLN A 143 -14.68 81.42 30.05
C GLN A 143 -15.39 82.12 31.22
N SER A 144 -15.37 81.53 32.42
CA SER A 144 -15.90 82.15 33.65
C SER A 144 -15.11 83.39 34.06
N ILE A 145 -13.78 83.35 33.96
CA ILE A 145 -12.91 84.51 34.20
C ILE A 145 -13.17 85.60 33.16
N ALA A 146 -13.25 85.24 31.88
CA ALA A 146 -13.55 86.19 30.81
C ALA A 146 -14.88 86.91 31.04
N LYS A 147 -15.91 86.19 31.52
CA LYS A 147 -17.20 86.78 31.88
C LYS A 147 -17.10 87.74 33.06
N LEU A 148 -16.34 87.38 34.10
CA LEU A 148 -16.08 88.28 35.23
C LEU A 148 -15.36 89.56 34.77
N ILE A 149 -14.40 89.44 33.85
CA ILE A 149 -13.71 90.60 33.26
C ILE A 149 -14.68 91.49 32.50
N ASP A 150 -15.58 90.91 31.71
CA ASP A 150 -16.63 91.64 30.98
C ASP A 150 -17.57 92.39 31.94
N ASP A 151 -17.98 91.73 33.03
CA ASP A 151 -18.81 92.33 34.09
C ASP A 151 -18.10 93.51 34.78
N ILE A 152 -16.79 93.41 35.07
CA ILE A 152 -15.97 94.50 35.64
C ILE A 152 -15.82 95.66 34.64
N ALA A 153 -15.57 95.34 33.37
CA ALA A 153 -15.45 96.34 32.31
C ALA A 153 -16.76 97.15 32.15
N PHE A 154 -17.91 96.49 32.26
CA PHE A 154 -19.22 97.16 32.22
C PHE A 154 -19.48 98.04 33.45
N GLN A 155 -19.02 97.65 34.65
CA GLN A 155 -19.17 98.46 35.87
C GLN A 155 -18.27 99.71 35.91
N THR A 156 -17.23 99.77 35.09
CA THR A 156 -16.24 100.87 35.10
C THR A 156 -16.57 101.97 34.08
N ASN A 157 -17.58 101.76 33.22
CA ASN A 157 -18.07 102.69 32.21
C ASN A 157 -19.41 103.30 32.64
#